data_AF-A0A534D2V4-F1
#
_entry.id   AF-A0A534D2V4-F1
#
_cell.length_a   1.000
_cell.length_b   1.000
_cell.length_c   1.000
_cell.angle_alpha   90.00
_cell.angle_beta   90.00
_cell.angle_gamma   90.00
#
_symmetry.space_group_name_H-M   'P 1'
#
loop_
_entity.id
_entity.type
_entity.pdbx_description
1 polymer ?
#
loop_
_entity_poly.entity_id
_entity_poly.type
_entity_poly.pdbx_seq_one_letter_code
_entity_poly.pdbx_strand_id
1 'polypeptide(L)'
;MAKPPPLEQARRWWKERTDAERYVVAPAEAPSVAVARVLRQDGLVLDVAGKRAWILTPGKVADGRAVFLANYWAVVALVLKRYAPAAVAGVAAIRLHLEDFSPPEELAVYQGANQSEYALTLYPGFRLRLRPRALAAENVVTVTAPGNALIPVQTPVDILTTLDETEVVSGIEPVSAWLRHLILRTPELAAAVEKNPRPVILKRLSALAAELGNEPLARQLEHLVRRISHRETSPSRTGVGTRIAVPQVLRAASRGSGSPWLDEQAMRLERQESEVGRLVGRELAALPKFKWQSLRADAEQNKANDAYHSTTMEGYRISREVSDAVVRGEPLPEGPQDQKTLEAAMAVQGYTVAYSEVLERARKQRPINTDLILDLYEALFRPAVDARITDAAALRGWRVSTVGLRGWRYVPPNPKKIPDLIGGLERFAARENLDPITRALLVHLEFVTIHPFMDGNGRLGRLLMNYALLAAGLPWVTIRSDERIPFFRAIERAQVDGDAKPFIQFVWHLIRQAVQELRSRSHTPHSRSRSKA
;
A
#
# COMPACT_ATOMS: atom_id res chain seq x y z
N MET A 1 12.11 -52.15 11.67
CA MET A 1 12.80 -51.01 11.00
C MET A 1 13.12 -49.94 12.03
N ALA A 2 14.36 -49.46 12.10
CA ALA A 2 14.74 -48.37 13.01
C ALA A 2 14.05 -47.07 12.58
N LYS A 3 13.63 -46.24 13.54
CA LYS A 3 13.11 -44.90 13.21
C LYS A 3 14.23 -44.07 12.54
N PRO A 4 13.94 -43.33 11.46
CA PRO A 4 14.95 -42.50 10.80
C PRO A 4 15.55 -41.47 11.76
N PRO A 5 16.78 -40.96 11.54
CA PRO A 5 17.38 -39.95 12.40
C PRO A 5 16.50 -38.68 12.52
N PRO A 6 16.57 -37.93 13.65
CA PRO A 6 15.76 -36.73 13.85
C PRO A 6 15.88 -35.67 12.74
N LEU A 7 17.03 -35.57 12.07
CA LEU A 7 17.24 -34.66 10.94
C LEU A 7 16.42 -35.04 9.71
N GLU A 8 16.39 -36.32 9.37
CA GLU A 8 15.61 -36.81 8.24
C GLU A 8 14.10 -36.65 8.52
N GLN A 9 13.68 -36.97 9.75
CA GLN A 9 12.31 -36.71 10.21
C GLN A 9 11.94 -35.22 10.11
N ALA A 10 12.84 -34.32 10.53
CA ALA A 10 12.62 -32.87 10.44
C ALA A 10 12.42 -32.40 9.00
N ARG A 11 13.31 -32.79 8.08
CA ARG A 11 13.25 -32.40 6.67
C ARG A 11 11.99 -32.93 5.99
N ARG A 12 11.63 -34.18 6.25
CA ARG A 12 10.40 -34.80 5.72
C ARG A 12 9.15 -34.08 6.25
N TRP A 13 9.06 -33.88 7.56
CA TRP A 13 7.93 -33.18 8.20
C TRP A 13 7.77 -31.73 7.71
N TRP A 14 8.90 -31.05 7.49
CA TRP A 14 8.95 -29.69 6.93
C TRP A 14 8.42 -29.69 5.49
N LYS A 15 8.96 -30.60 4.65
CA LYS A 15 8.59 -30.71 3.24
C LYS A 15 7.11 -31.05 3.06
N GLU A 16 6.59 -32.01 3.82
CA GLU A 16 5.17 -32.40 3.78
C GLU A 16 4.24 -31.20 4.07
N ARG A 17 4.64 -30.26 4.94
CA ARG A 17 3.84 -29.07 5.24
C ARG A 17 3.97 -27.99 4.18
N THR A 18 5.17 -27.74 3.69
CA THR A 18 5.37 -26.73 2.64
C THR A 18 4.77 -27.16 1.31
N ASP A 19 4.83 -28.45 0.98
CA ASP A 19 4.17 -29.02 -0.21
C ASP A 19 2.64 -28.92 -0.10
N ALA A 20 2.11 -28.84 1.13
CA ALA A 20 0.70 -28.58 1.42
C ALA A 20 0.37 -27.09 1.68
N GLU A 21 1.29 -26.17 1.35
CA GLU A 21 1.16 -24.71 1.56
C GLU A 21 0.89 -24.28 3.02
N ARG A 22 1.21 -25.14 3.99
CA ARG A 22 1.02 -24.88 5.43
C ARG A 22 2.26 -24.26 6.08
N TYR A 23 2.53 -23.00 5.76
CA TYR A 23 3.74 -22.30 6.23
C TYR A 23 3.72 -21.86 7.70
N VAL A 24 2.57 -21.85 8.38
CA VAL A 24 2.46 -21.46 9.79
C VAL A 24 1.87 -22.60 10.60
N VAL A 25 2.58 -23.01 11.67
CA VAL A 25 2.26 -24.19 12.47
C VAL A 25 2.51 -23.97 13.96
N ALA A 26 1.82 -24.74 14.81
CA ALA A 26 2.09 -24.74 16.24
C ALA A 26 3.33 -25.59 16.55
N PRO A 27 4.19 -25.20 17.51
CA PRO A 27 5.36 -25.99 17.92
C PRO A 27 5.00 -27.40 18.40
N ALA A 28 3.80 -27.58 18.95
CA ALA A 28 3.29 -28.87 19.41
C ALA A 28 3.02 -29.86 18.25
N GLU A 29 2.97 -29.39 17.00
CA GLU A 29 2.84 -30.26 15.82
C GLU A 29 4.16 -30.95 15.42
N ALA A 30 5.28 -30.58 16.06
CA ALA A 30 6.56 -31.25 15.82
C ALA A 30 6.49 -32.72 16.25
N PRO A 31 7.07 -33.68 15.49
CA PRO A 31 6.95 -35.11 15.79
C PRO A 31 7.58 -35.52 17.14
N SER A 32 8.60 -34.78 17.59
CA SER A 32 9.26 -34.99 18.88
C SER A 32 10.06 -33.76 19.29
N VAL A 33 10.48 -33.70 20.56
CA VAL A 33 11.39 -32.66 21.08
C VAL A 33 12.73 -32.66 20.32
N ALA A 34 13.24 -33.84 19.96
CA ALA A 34 14.47 -33.96 19.18
C ALA A 34 14.33 -33.34 17.78
N VAL A 35 13.20 -33.59 17.10
CA VAL A 35 12.90 -33.00 15.79
C VAL A 35 12.69 -31.49 15.89
N ALA A 36 11.94 -31.02 16.90
CA ALA A 36 11.74 -29.60 17.18
C ALA A 36 13.08 -28.84 17.36
N ARG A 37 14.03 -29.46 18.06
CA ARG A 37 15.37 -28.89 18.24
C ARG A 37 16.12 -28.79 16.91
N VAL A 38 16.07 -29.82 16.07
CA VAL A 38 16.73 -29.82 14.75
C VAL A 38 16.13 -28.75 13.84
N LEU A 39 14.79 -28.66 13.75
CA LEU A 39 14.11 -27.64 12.95
C LEU A 39 14.59 -26.23 13.29
N ARG A 40 14.77 -25.92 14.58
CA ARG A 40 15.29 -24.64 15.04
C ARG A 40 16.78 -24.45 14.73
N GLN A 41 17.61 -25.45 15.01
CA GLN A 41 19.07 -25.37 14.82
C GLN A 41 19.44 -25.19 13.34
N ASP A 42 18.74 -25.87 12.44
CA ASP A 42 18.95 -25.77 10.99
C ASP A 42 18.27 -24.53 10.38
N GLY A 43 17.54 -23.75 11.20
CA GLY A 43 16.83 -22.55 10.75
C GLY A 43 15.67 -22.86 9.80
N LEU A 44 15.04 -24.03 9.91
CA LEU A 44 13.86 -24.42 9.13
C LEU A 44 12.55 -23.86 9.69
N VAL A 45 12.61 -23.24 10.88
CA VAL A 45 11.50 -22.53 11.51
C VAL A 45 11.95 -21.20 12.10
N LEU A 46 11.04 -20.22 12.07
CA LEU A 46 11.15 -18.94 12.77
C LEU A 46 10.17 -18.92 13.95
N ASP A 47 10.69 -18.78 15.19
CA ASP A 47 9.86 -18.62 16.39
C ASP A 47 9.14 -17.27 16.39
N VAL A 48 7.81 -17.29 16.53
CA VAL A 48 6.96 -16.09 16.64
C VAL A 48 5.95 -16.23 17.78
N ALA A 49 5.28 -15.13 18.14
CA ALA A 49 4.26 -15.08 19.20
C ALA A 49 4.77 -15.58 20.58
N GLY A 50 6.02 -15.29 20.92
CA GLY A 50 6.66 -15.82 22.13
C GLY A 50 6.80 -17.34 22.11
N LYS A 51 7.28 -17.90 20.99
CA LYS A 51 7.44 -19.35 20.74
C LYS A 51 6.11 -20.13 20.77
N ARG A 52 4.99 -19.47 20.50
CA ARG A 52 3.66 -20.12 20.42
C ARG A 52 3.31 -20.59 19.02
N ALA A 53 3.97 -20.04 18.00
CA ALA A 53 3.81 -20.37 16.60
C ALA A 53 5.18 -20.40 15.91
N TRP A 54 5.27 -21.15 14.82
CA TRP A 54 6.41 -21.21 13.92
C TRP A 54 5.98 -20.81 12.52
N ILE A 55 6.86 -20.07 11.84
CA ILE A 55 6.81 -19.93 10.38
C ILE A 55 7.86 -20.89 9.79
N LEU A 56 7.46 -21.75 8.87
CA LEU A 56 8.36 -22.64 8.13
C LEU A 56 9.18 -21.84 7.13
N THR A 57 10.48 -22.06 7.15
CA THR A 57 11.45 -21.33 6.32
C THR A 57 12.32 -22.31 5.55
N PRO A 58 12.78 -21.97 4.33
CA PRO A 58 13.62 -22.86 3.52
C PRO A 58 15.04 -23.08 4.09
N GLY A 59 15.34 -22.55 5.27
CA GLY A 59 16.65 -22.54 5.92
C GLY A 59 16.88 -21.21 6.64
N LYS A 60 18.12 -20.97 7.10
CA LYS A 60 18.50 -19.73 7.78
C LYS A 60 18.10 -18.50 6.95
N VAL A 61 17.09 -17.79 7.44
CA VAL A 61 16.52 -16.63 6.75
C VAL A 61 17.36 -15.39 7.04
N ALA A 62 17.86 -14.75 5.98
CA ALA A 62 18.59 -13.48 6.09
C ALA A 62 17.70 -12.31 6.54
N ASP A 63 16.41 -12.33 6.19
CA ASP A 63 15.41 -11.32 6.54
C ASP A 63 14.16 -11.95 7.19
N GLY A 64 14.22 -12.15 8.51
CA GLY A 64 13.10 -12.69 9.30
C GLY A 64 11.87 -11.78 9.31
N ARG A 65 12.03 -10.46 9.15
CA ARG A 65 10.91 -9.51 9.13
C ARG A 65 10.08 -9.70 7.86
N ALA A 66 10.72 -9.85 6.70
CA ALA A 66 10.01 -10.11 5.45
C ALA A 66 9.20 -11.43 5.51
N VAL A 67 9.80 -12.48 6.08
CA VAL A 67 9.12 -13.77 6.28
C VAL A 67 7.94 -13.62 7.24
N PHE A 68 8.12 -12.89 8.35
CA PHE A 68 7.04 -12.62 9.29
C PHE A 68 5.87 -11.87 8.63
N LEU A 69 6.15 -10.79 7.91
CA LEU A 69 5.12 -9.98 7.25
C LEU A 69 4.33 -10.78 6.20
N ALA A 70 5.01 -11.60 5.41
CA ALA A 70 4.36 -12.48 4.44
C ALA A 70 3.40 -13.49 5.08
N ASN A 71 3.58 -13.80 6.37
CA ASN A 71 2.80 -14.78 7.12
C ASN A 71 2.00 -14.15 8.27
N TYR A 72 1.91 -12.82 8.35
CA TYR A 72 1.36 -12.11 9.52
C TYR A 72 -0.05 -12.61 9.87
N TRP A 73 -0.96 -12.64 8.89
CA TRP A 73 -2.34 -13.04 9.11
C TRP A 73 -2.47 -14.53 9.43
N ALA A 74 -1.64 -15.39 8.85
CA ALA A 74 -1.60 -16.81 9.22
C ALA A 74 -1.12 -17.02 10.67
N VAL A 75 -0.14 -16.22 11.13
CA VAL A 75 0.30 -16.19 12.53
C VAL A 75 -0.84 -15.71 13.44
N VAL A 76 -1.51 -14.61 13.09
CA VAL A 76 -2.67 -14.11 13.85
C VAL A 76 -3.77 -15.18 13.94
N ALA A 77 -4.16 -15.79 12.82
CA ALA A 77 -5.17 -16.84 12.76
C ALA A 77 -4.85 -18.00 13.70
N LEU A 78 -3.61 -18.51 13.64
CA LEU A 78 -3.17 -19.62 14.49
C LEU A 78 -3.18 -19.25 15.98
N VAL A 79 -2.70 -18.05 16.32
CA VAL A 79 -2.64 -17.56 17.71
C VAL A 79 -4.03 -17.38 18.28
N LEU A 80 -4.96 -16.81 17.52
CA LEU A 80 -6.32 -16.53 17.98
C LEU A 80 -7.15 -17.77 18.28
N LYS A 81 -6.85 -18.93 17.67
CA LYS A 81 -7.51 -20.21 18.02
C LYS A 81 -7.43 -20.55 19.50
N ARG A 82 -6.35 -20.13 20.19
CA ARG A 82 -6.17 -20.39 21.64
C ARG A 82 -7.01 -19.48 22.54
N TYR A 83 -7.56 -18.42 21.98
CA TYR A 83 -8.32 -17.41 22.70
C TYR A 83 -9.81 -17.42 22.31
N ALA A 84 -10.23 -18.44 21.54
CA ALA A 84 -11.59 -18.57 21.06
C ALA A 84 -12.61 -18.62 22.24
N PRO A 85 -13.77 -17.94 22.12
CA PRO A 85 -14.13 -17.03 21.04
C PRO A 85 -13.26 -15.76 21.09
N ALA A 86 -12.64 -15.42 19.96
CA ALA A 86 -11.81 -14.23 19.80
C ALA A 86 -12.11 -13.58 18.46
N ALA A 87 -12.07 -12.26 18.39
CA ALA A 87 -12.29 -11.51 17.16
C ALA A 87 -11.44 -10.24 17.12
N VAL A 88 -10.87 -9.95 15.95
CA VAL A 88 -10.31 -8.62 15.66
C VAL A 88 -11.43 -7.59 15.82
N ALA A 89 -11.10 -6.49 16.50
CA ALA A 89 -12.09 -5.53 16.97
C ALA A 89 -11.82 -4.09 16.50
N GLY A 90 -12.84 -3.24 16.62
CA GLY A 90 -12.72 -1.78 16.42
C GLY A 90 -12.36 -1.38 14.99
N VAL A 91 -11.49 -0.37 14.85
CA VAL A 91 -11.06 0.14 13.52
C VAL A 91 -10.31 -0.93 12.71
N ALA A 92 -9.55 -1.81 13.37
CA ALA A 92 -8.87 -2.90 12.68
C ALA A 92 -9.86 -3.91 12.07
N ALA A 93 -10.99 -4.15 12.75
CA ALA A 93 -12.06 -4.97 12.21
C ALA A 93 -12.71 -4.31 10.98
N ILE A 94 -12.95 -2.99 11.05
CA ILE A 94 -13.46 -2.21 9.92
C ILE A 94 -12.53 -2.32 8.71
N ARG A 95 -11.22 -2.15 8.89
CA ARG A 95 -10.23 -2.30 7.81
C ARG A 95 -10.28 -3.68 7.16
N LEU A 96 -10.40 -4.75 7.96
CA LEU A 96 -10.54 -6.10 7.42
C LEU A 96 -11.84 -6.30 6.62
N HIS A 97 -12.96 -5.69 7.03
CA HIS A 97 -14.20 -5.68 6.24
C HIS A 97 -14.07 -4.90 4.94
N LEU A 98 -13.18 -3.90 4.88
CA LEU A 98 -12.84 -3.16 3.68
C LEU A 98 -11.78 -3.87 2.81
N GLU A 99 -11.31 -5.04 3.22
CA GLU A 99 -10.20 -5.79 2.62
C GLU A 99 -8.86 -5.01 2.61
N ASP A 100 -8.62 -4.18 3.63
CA ASP A 100 -7.29 -3.65 3.95
C ASP A 100 -6.57 -4.62 4.89
N PHE A 101 -5.60 -5.33 4.34
CA PHE A 101 -4.82 -6.37 5.02
C PHE A 101 -3.43 -5.90 5.42
N SER A 102 -3.15 -4.60 5.44
CA SER A 102 -1.86 -4.08 5.88
C SER A 102 -1.64 -4.40 7.37
N PRO A 103 -0.57 -5.13 7.78
CA PRO A 103 -0.37 -5.50 9.17
C PRO A 103 -0.15 -4.29 10.09
N PRO A 104 -1.01 -4.09 11.11
CA PRO A 104 -0.78 -3.06 12.11
C PRO A 104 0.29 -3.50 13.11
N GLU A 105 1.02 -2.52 13.65
CA GLU A 105 1.99 -2.75 14.74
C GLU A 105 1.31 -3.18 16.04
N GLU A 106 0.08 -2.74 16.28
CA GLU A 106 -0.77 -3.20 17.39
C GLU A 106 -2.15 -3.59 16.86
N LEU A 107 -2.53 -4.86 17.05
CA LEU A 107 -3.82 -5.39 16.64
C LEU A 107 -4.71 -5.62 17.87
N ALA A 108 -5.81 -4.88 17.97
CA ALA A 108 -6.79 -5.02 19.03
C ALA A 108 -7.72 -6.22 18.77
N VAL A 109 -7.86 -7.08 19.79
CA VAL A 109 -8.68 -8.28 19.73
C VAL A 109 -9.51 -8.41 20.99
N TYR A 110 -10.80 -8.68 20.84
CA TYR A 110 -11.65 -9.14 21.93
C TYR A 110 -11.57 -10.65 22.07
N GLN A 111 -11.55 -11.13 23.30
CA GLN A 111 -11.51 -12.56 23.59
C GLN A 111 -12.34 -12.91 24.83
N GLY A 112 -12.95 -14.09 24.80
CA GLY A 112 -13.78 -14.63 25.88
C GLY A 112 -13.06 -15.66 26.78
N ALA A 113 -11.80 -15.99 26.49
CA ALA A 113 -11.04 -17.04 27.19
C ALA A 113 -10.50 -16.62 28.57
N ASN A 114 -10.25 -15.32 28.81
CA ASN A 114 -9.74 -14.80 30.07
C ASN A 114 -10.34 -13.42 30.39
N GLN A 115 -10.37 -13.04 31.67
CA GLN A 115 -10.85 -11.75 32.18
C GLN A 115 -9.74 -10.69 32.28
N SER A 116 -8.48 -11.02 31.96
CA SER A 116 -7.36 -10.08 32.00
C SER A 116 -7.01 -9.51 30.63
N GLU A 117 -6.66 -8.23 30.59
CA GLU A 117 -6.03 -7.60 29.42
C GLU A 117 -4.53 -7.87 29.42
N TYR A 118 -3.97 -8.25 28.27
CA TYR A 118 -2.52 -8.35 28.08
C TYR A 118 -2.12 -8.22 26.61
N ALA A 119 -0.87 -7.83 26.38
CA ALA A 119 -0.28 -7.71 25.06
C ALA A 119 0.67 -8.88 24.78
N LEU A 120 0.45 -9.57 23.67
CA LEU A 120 1.31 -10.63 23.17
C LEU A 120 2.19 -10.09 22.04
N THR A 121 3.50 -10.14 22.21
CA THR A 121 4.44 -9.83 21.11
C THR A 121 4.41 -10.93 20.06
N LEU A 122 3.99 -10.59 18.84
CA LEU A 122 4.01 -11.49 17.69
C LEU A 122 5.41 -11.58 17.08
N TYR A 123 6.03 -10.42 16.87
CA TYR A 123 7.39 -10.23 16.35
C TYR A 123 7.89 -8.87 16.84
N PRO A 124 9.21 -8.56 16.88
CA PRO A 124 9.68 -7.22 17.26
C PRO A 124 8.94 -6.09 16.52
N GLY A 125 8.30 -5.19 17.28
CA GLY A 125 7.47 -4.10 16.74
C GLY A 125 6.00 -4.46 16.44
N PHE A 126 5.59 -5.72 16.60
CA PHE A 126 4.23 -6.19 16.33
C PHE A 126 3.61 -6.88 17.54
N ARG A 127 2.45 -6.40 17.97
CA ARG A 127 1.75 -6.88 19.17
C ARG A 127 0.29 -7.18 18.89
N LEU A 128 -0.22 -8.18 19.59
CA LEU A 128 -1.63 -8.52 19.68
C LEU A 128 -2.13 -8.09 21.06
N ARG A 129 -3.05 -7.13 21.10
CA ARG A 129 -3.63 -6.62 22.35
C ARG A 129 -4.95 -7.33 22.62
N LEU A 130 -4.91 -8.30 23.53
CA LEU A 130 -6.04 -9.15 23.90
C LEU A 130 -6.81 -8.47 25.03
N ARG A 131 -8.05 -8.06 24.75
CA ARG A 131 -8.95 -7.41 25.71
C ARG A 131 -10.09 -8.36 26.08
N PRO A 132 -10.39 -8.53 27.38
CA PRO A 132 -11.49 -9.39 27.82
C PRO A 132 -12.83 -8.78 27.40
N ARG A 133 -13.70 -9.59 26.78
CA ARG A 133 -15.08 -9.21 26.48
C ARG A 133 -15.96 -10.44 26.39
N ALA A 134 -17.22 -10.33 26.84
CA ALA A 134 -18.24 -11.32 26.53
C ALA A 134 -18.48 -11.29 25.01
N LEU A 135 -17.97 -12.30 24.31
CA LEU A 135 -18.09 -12.45 22.86
C LEU A 135 -18.76 -13.79 22.59
N ALA A 136 -19.92 -13.75 21.94
CA ALA A 136 -20.63 -14.96 21.54
C ALA A 136 -20.25 -15.34 20.10
N ALA A 137 -20.42 -16.61 19.73
CA ALA A 137 -20.00 -17.12 18.42
C ALA A 137 -20.73 -16.40 17.27
N GLU A 138 -21.99 -16.02 17.47
CA GLU A 138 -22.79 -15.25 16.52
C GLU A 138 -22.26 -13.83 16.27
N ASN A 139 -21.39 -13.30 17.13
CA ASN A 139 -20.79 -11.98 16.97
C ASN A 139 -19.49 -12.01 16.15
N VAL A 140 -19.06 -13.18 15.69
CA VAL A 140 -17.80 -13.38 14.98
C VAL A 140 -18.07 -13.87 13.56
N VAL A 141 -17.46 -13.20 12.59
CA VAL A 141 -17.39 -13.66 11.19
C VAL A 141 -15.95 -13.92 10.80
N THR A 142 -15.76 -14.67 9.72
CA THR A 142 -14.41 -14.95 9.19
C THR A 142 -14.17 -14.14 7.94
N VAL A 143 -13.05 -13.44 7.88
CA VAL A 143 -12.54 -12.79 6.67
C VAL A 143 -11.33 -13.59 6.16
N THR A 144 -11.30 -13.86 4.86
CA THR A 144 -10.18 -14.53 4.20
C THR A 144 -9.11 -13.51 3.83
N ALA A 145 -8.01 -13.49 4.57
CA ALA A 145 -6.84 -12.67 4.29
C ALA A 145 -5.90 -13.36 3.27
N PRO A 146 -4.91 -12.63 2.71
CA PRO A 146 -3.92 -13.21 1.80
C PRO A 146 -3.26 -14.48 2.36
N GLY A 147 -2.99 -15.44 1.48
CA GLY A 147 -2.50 -16.77 1.87
C GLY A 147 -3.59 -17.67 2.48
N ASN A 148 -4.87 -17.41 2.18
CA ASN A 148 -6.03 -18.17 2.66
C ASN A 148 -6.17 -18.21 4.20
N ALA A 149 -5.62 -17.22 4.90
CA ALA A 149 -5.71 -17.13 6.34
C ALA A 149 -7.13 -16.71 6.76
N LEU A 150 -7.80 -17.56 7.52
CA LEU A 150 -9.15 -17.31 8.05
C LEU A 150 -9.06 -16.53 9.36
N ILE A 151 -9.40 -15.24 9.31
CA ILE A 151 -9.29 -14.33 10.45
C ILE A 151 -10.66 -14.15 11.09
N PRO A 152 -10.83 -14.42 12.39
CA PRO A 152 -12.05 -14.09 13.08
C PRO A 152 -12.12 -12.59 13.35
N VAL A 153 -13.20 -11.96 12.94
CA VAL A 153 -13.43 -10.50 12.99
C VAL A 153 -14.82 -10.25 13.57
N GLN A 154 -15.00 -9.15 14.32
CA GLN A 154 -16.32 -8.76 14.80
C GLN A 154 -17.28 -8.58 13.62
N THR A 155 -18.53 -9.00 13.79
CA THR A 155 -19.61 -8.67 12.84
C THR A 155 -19.79 -7.15 12.73
N PRO A 156 -20.29 -6.65 11.59
CA PRO A 156 -20.60 -5.23 11.44
C PRO A 156 -21.54 -4.65 12.54
N VAL A 157 -22.52 -5.45 12.97
CA VAL A 157 -23.42 -5.08 14.07
C VAL A 157 -22.66 -4.93 15.39
N ASP A 158 -21.80 -5.89 15.72
CA ASP A 158 -21.01 -5.85 16.95
C ASP A 158 -20.07 -4.65 16.95
N ILE A 159 -19.34 -4.41 15.84
CA ILE A 159 -18.47 -3.24 15.67
C ILE A 159 -19.23 -1.94 15.99
N LEU A 160 -20.41 -1.71 15.42
CA LEU A 160 -21.19 -0.48 15.66
C LEU A 160 -21.50 -0.25 17.14
N THR A 161 -21.78 -1.31 17.89
CA THR A 161 -22.11 -1.19 19.32
C THR A 161 -20.86 -1.13 20.21
N THR A 162 -19.71 -1.61 19.72
CA THR A 162 -18.46 -1.64 20.48
C THR A 162 -17.53 -0.46 20.21
N LEU A 163 -17.64 0.20 19.05
CA LEU A 163 -16.79 1.32 18.65
C LEU A 163 -16.88 2.49 19.65
N ASP A 164 -15.76 3.15 19.96
CA ASP A 164 -15.74 4.34 20.83
C ASP A 164 -15.34 5.64 20.09
N GLU A 165 -15.43 6.79 20.78
CA GLU A 165 -15.12 8.10 20.19
C GLU A 165 -13.65 8.21 19.77
N THR A 166 -12.72 7.63 20.52
CA THR A 166 -11.29 7.66 20.21
C THR A 166 -11.02 6.86 18.94
N GLU A 167 -11.64 5.69 18.81
CA GLU A 167 -11.59 4.86 17.61
C GLU A 167 -12.18 5.56 16.38
N VAL A 168 -13.35 6.20 16.53
CA VAL A 168 -13.97 6.97 15.45
C VAL A 168 -13.09 8.13 15.00
N VAL A 169 -12.50 8.87 15.93
CA VAL A 169 -11.66 10.04 15.61
C VAL A 169 -10.33 9.61 14.97
N SER A 170 -9.65 8.62 15.54
CA SER A 170 -8.37 8.14 15.03
C SER A 170 -8.48 7.32 13.74
N GLY A 171 -9.63 6.67 13.53
CA GLY A 171 -9.95 5.85 12.35
C GLY A 171 -10.98 6.50 11.42
N ILE A 172 -11.07 7.83 11.39
CA ILE A 172 -12.19 8.51 10.73
C ILE A 172 -12.37 8.14 9.25
N GLU A 173 -11.29 7.89 8.53
CA GLU A 173 -11.35 7.51 7.11
C GLU A 173 -11.93 6.11 6.89
N PRO A 174 -11.35 5.01 7.41
CA PRO A 174 -11.94 3.69 7.26
C PRO A 174 -13.34 3.62 7.89
N VAL A 175 -13.59 4.33 9.00
CA VAL A 175 -14.93 4.43 9.60
C VAL A 175 -15.92 5.12 8.65
N SER A 176 -15.52 6.21 7.97
CA SER A 176 -16.39 6.93 7.05
C SER A 176 -16.69 6.14 5.79
N ALA A 177 -15.68 5.51 5.17
CA ALA A 177 -15.87 4.63 4.02
C ALA A 177 -16.79 3.46 4.38
N TRP A 178 -16.57 2.84 5.55
CA TRP A 178 -17.42 1.75 6.01
C TRP A 178 -18.85 2.19 6.29
N LEU A 179 -19.07 3.23 7.09
CA LEU A 179 -20.41 3.72 7.43
C LEU A 179 -21.21 4.17 6.21
N ARG A 180 -20.57 4.79 5.21
CA ARG A 180 -21.24 5.25 4.00
C ARG A 180 -21.88 4.11 3.21
N HIS A 181 -21.26 2.92 3.23
CA HIS A 181 -21.71 1.74 2.48
C HIS A 181 -22.33 0.65 3.37
N LEU A 182 -22.37 0.85 4.69
CA LEU A 182 -22.84 -0.16 5.62
C LEU A 182 -24.37 -0.36 5.53
N ILE A 183 -24.78 -1.61 5.32
CA ILE A 183 -26.17 -2.04 5.29
C ILE A 183 -26.36 -3.12 6.36
N LEU A 184 -27.35 -2.93 7.23
CA LEU A 184 -27.63 -3.84 8.34
C LEU A 184 -29.10 -4.26 8.39
N ARG A 185 -29.33 -5.46 8.91
CA ARG A 185 -30.66 -5.98 9.23
C ARG A 185 -31.13 -5.40 10.57
N THR A 186 -32.31 -4.80 10.57
CA THR A 186 -32.86 -4.09 11.75
C THR A 186 -33.03 -4.99 12.99
N PRO A 187 -33.52 -6.24 12.91
CA PRO A 187 -33.72 -7.07 14.11
C PRO A 187 -32.40 -7.39 14.84
N GLU A 188 -31.35 -7.72 14.08
CA GLU A 188 -30.03 -8.05 14.62
C GLU A 188 -29.41 -6.83 15.31
N LEU A 189 -29.50 -5.66 14.67
CA LEU A 189 -29.01 -4.40 15.24
C LEU A 189 -29.78 -4.01 16.50
N ALA A 190 -31.10 -4.15 16.51
CA ALA A 190 -31.93 -3.83 17.68
C ALA A 190 -31.55 -4.68 18.90
N ALA A 191 -31.41 -6.00 18.72
CA ALA A 191 -31.01 -6.91 19.79
C ALA A 191 -29.61 -6.58 20.34
N ALA A 192 -28.66 -6.22 19.46
CA ALA A 192 -27.32 -5.82 19.88
C ALA A 192 -27.32 -4.50 20.67
N VAL A 193 -28.12 -3.52 20.24
CA VAL A 193 -28.28 -2.24 20.95
C VAL A 193 -28.94 -2.46 22.31
N GLU A 194 -29.94 -3.32 22.44
CA GLU A 194 -30.55 -3.62 23.75
C GLU A 194 -29.52 -4.21 24.75
N LYS A 195 -28.61 -5.07 24.26
CA LYS A 195 -27.51 -5.62 25.07
C LYS A 195 -26.44 -4.58 25.42
N ASN A 196 -26.20 -3.61 24.54
CA ASN A 196 -25.14 -2.60 24.69
C ASN A 196 -25.60 -1.21 24.20
N PRO A 197 -26.45 -0.50 24.99
CA PRO A 197 -27.23 0.64 24.48
C PRO A 197 -26.43 1.86 24.02
N ARG A 198 -25.34 2.21 24.72
CA ARG A 198 -24.41 3.33 24.42
C ARG A 198 -25.01 4.48 23.58
N PRO A 199 -26.08 5.16 24.05
CA PRO A 199 -26.88 6.07 23.22
C PRO A 199 -26.08 7.26 22.67
N VAL A 200 -25.05 7.71 23.39
CA VAL A 200 -24.20 8.84 22.97
C VAL A 200 -23.40 8.51 21.71
N ILE A 201 -22.74 7.35 21.65
CA ILE A 201 -21.92 6.99 20.47
C ILE A 201 -22.81 6.59 19.30
N LEU A 202 -23.90 5.85 19.53
CA LEU A 202 -24.86 5.50 18.48
C LEU A 202 -25.47 6.74 17.83
N LYS A 203 -25.77 7.78 18.62
CA LYS A 203 -26.25 9.05 18.09
C LYS A 203 -25.20 9.76 17.21
N ARG A 204 -23.93 9.71 17.59
CA ARG A 204 -22.84 10.26 16.78
C ARG A 204 -22.67 9.49 15.48
N LEU A 205 -22.74 8.16 15.53
CA LEU A 205 -22.68 7.31 14.33
C LEU A 205 -23.88 7.54 13.42
N SER A 206 -25.08 7.76 13.98
CA SER A 206 -26.27 8.18 13.23
C SER A 206 -26.05 9.52 12.52
N ALA A 207 -25.56 10.55 13.22
CA ALA A 207 -25.27 11.85 12.63
C ALA A 207 -24.16 11.78 11.57
N LEU A 208 -23.11 10.99 11.81
CA LEU A 208 -22.03 10.76 10.85
C LEU A 208 -22.55 10.03 9.60
N ALA A 209 -23.38 8.99 9.76
CA ALA A 209 -23.99 8.30 8.63
C ALA A 209 -24.86 9.23 7.79
N ALA A 210 -25.63 10.14 8.41
CA ALA A 210 -26.43 11.14 7.70
C ALA A 210 -25.56 12.10 6.88
N GLU A 211 -24.49 12.63 7.47
CA GLU A 211 -23.51 13.50 6.80
C GLU A 211 -22.79 12.80 5.65
N LEU A 212 -22.56 11.50 5.76
CA LEU A 212 -21.96 10.65 4.72
C LEU A 212 -22.97 10.21 3.64
N GLY A 213 -24.25 10.56 3.79
CA GLY A 213 -25.32 10.21 2.85
C GLY A 213 -25.94 8.83 3.01
N ASN A 214 -25.60 8.08 4.07
CA ASN A 214 -26.27 6.81 4.41
C ASN A 214 -27.51 7.07 5.28
N GLU A 215 -28.52 7.66 4.64
CA GLU A 215 -29.81 8.00 5.24
C GLU A 215 -30.56 6.79 5.83
N PRO A 216 -30.56 5.59 5.21
CA PRO A 216 -31.18 4.40 5.81
C PRO A 216 -30.56 4.03 7.15
N LEU A 217 -29.23 3.93 7.23
CA LEU A 217 -28.54 3.60 8.48
C LEU A 217 -28.74 4.69 9.53
N ALA A 218 -28.66 5.96 9.13
CA ALA A 218 -28.87 7.10 10.02
C ALA A 218 -30.23 7.04 10.72
N ARG A 219 -31.32 6.83 9.94
CA ARG A 219 -32.68 6.68 10.48
C ARG A 219 -32.85 5.45 11.36
N GLN A 220 -32.25 4.31 10.97
CA GLN A 220 -32.29 3.10 11.79
C GLN A 220 -31.66 3.34 13.16
N LEU A 221 -30.45 3.91 13.20
CA LEU A 221 -29.75 4.22 14.45
C LEU A 221 -30.50 5.26 15.28
N GLU A 222 -31.06 6.29 14.66
CA GLU A 222 -31.85 7.31 15.35
C GLU A 222 -33.08 6.70 16.03
N HIS A 223 -33.83 5.86 15.30
CA HIS A 223 -35.00 5.17 15.85
C HIS A 223 -34.65 4.30 17.06
N LEU A 224 -33.54 3.54 16.97
CA LEU A 224 -33.07 2.71 18.08
C LEU A 224 -32.66 3.55 19.30
N VAL A 225 -31.92 4.65 19.09
CA VAL A 225 -31.51 5.56 20.17
C VAL A 225 -32.72 6.15 20.90
N ARG A 226 -33.79 6.52 20.18
CA ARG A 226 -35.03 7.05 20.79
C ARG A 226 -35.72 6.02 21.70
N ARG A 227 -35.61 4.71 21.39
CA ARG A 227 -36.19 3.64 22.23
C ARG A 227 -35.44 3.44 23.55
N ILE A 228 -34.13 3.67 23.57
CA ILE A 228 -33.27 3.40 24.74
C ILE A 228 -32.90 4.64 25.55
N SER A 229 -33.18 5.84 25.04
CA SER A 229 -32.82 7.10 25.69
C SER A 229 -33.86 8.19 25.41
N HIS A 230 -34.48 8.69 26.49
CA HIS A 230 -35.43 9.81 26.45
C HIS A 230 -34.76 11.19 26.31
N ARG A 231 -33.42 11.27 26.36
CA ARG A 231 -32.70 12.54 26.19
C ARG A 231 -32.65 12.94 24.72
N GLU A 232 -33.50 13.88 24.33
CA GLU A 232 -33.31 14.63 23.11
C GLU A 232 -31.98 15.40 23.16
N THR A 233 -31.20 15.26 22.10
CA THR A 233 -29.94 15.99 21.94
C THR A 233 -29.91 16.51 20.51
N SER A 234 -29.72 17.81 20.32
CA SER A 234 -29.66 18.39 18.98
C SER A 234 -28.45 17.84 18.20
N PRO A 235 -28.50 17.70 16.86
CA PRO A 235 -27.35 17.34 16.02
C PRO A 235 -26.07 18.13 16.36
N SER A 236 -26.22 19.41 16.71
CA SER A 236 -25.12 20.30 17.13
C SER A 236 -24.38 19.85 18.40
N ARG A 237 -24.98 18.97 19.21
CA ARG A 237 -24.39 18.45 20.47
C ARG A 237 -23.65 17.13 20.30
N THR A 238 -23.70 16.52 19.12
CA THR A 238 -23.05 15.22 18.87
C THR A 238 -21.52 15.35 18.82
N GLY A 239 -21.01 16.49 18.35
CA GLY A 239 -19.60 16.69 18.06
C GLY A 239 -19.20 16.29 16.63
N VAL A 240 -20.11 15.76 15.82
CA VAL A 240 -19.89 15.57 14.37
C VAL A 240 -19.79 16.94 13.70
N GLY A 241 -18.79 17.13 12.85
CA GLY A 241 -18.45 18.42 12.23
C GLY A 241 -17.63 19.36 13.11
N THR A 242 -17.34 18.99 14.38
CA THR A 242 -16.43 19.75 15.27
C THR A 242 -15.30 18.86 15.79
N ARG A 243 -15.62 17.93 16.71
CA ARG A 243 -14.67 16.95 17.26
C ARG A 243 -14.42 15.78 16.31
N ILE A 244 -15.45 15.36 15.58
CA ILE A 244 -15.37 14.32 14.55
C ILE A 244 -15.44 15.02 13.20
N ALA A 245 -14.29 15.18 12.55
CA ALA A 245 -14.19 15.83 11.25
C ALA A 245 -14.75 14.92 10.16
N VAL A 246 -15.81 15.34 9.47
CA VAL A 246 -16.32 14.60 8.32
C VAL A 246 -15.44 14.91 7.11
N PRO A 247 -14.92 13.90 6.40
CA PRO A 247 -14.12 14.10 5.18
C PRO A 247 -14.87 14.94 4.14
N GLN A 248 -14.24 16.00 3.64
CA GLN A 248 -14.94 16.98 2.79
C GLN A 248 -15.27 16.39 1.42
N VAL A 249 -14.33 15.62 0.85
CA VAL A 249 -14.52 14.90 -0.42
C VAL A 249 -15.75 13.99 -0.40
N LEU A 250 -16.08 13.40 0.75
CA LEU A 250 -17.26 12.56 0.88
C LEU A 250 -18.55 13.38 1.01
N ARG A 251 -18.53 14.54 1.68
CA ARG A 251 -19.70 15.44 1.70
C ARG A 251 -20.07 15.95 0.31
N ALA A 252 -19.07 16.19 -0.54
CA ALA A 252 -19.27 16.64 -1.92
C ALA A 252 -19.70 15.51 -2.88
N ALA A 253 -19.46 14.25 -2.52
CA ALA A 253 -19.77 13.11 -3.37
C ALA A 253 -21.27 12.80 -3.40
N SER A 254 -21.77 12.41 -4.58
CA SER A 254 -23.19 12.06 -4.78
C SER A 254 -23.65 10.93 -3.84
N ARG A 255 -24.86 11.06 -3.31
CA ARG A 255 -25.46 10.07 -2.41
C ARG A 255 -25.61 8.73 -3.14
N GLY A 256 -25.14 7.64 -2.52
CA GLY A 256 -25.29 6.27 -3.04
C GLY A 256 -24.42 5.90 -4.24
N SER A 257 -23.53 6.79 -4.72
CA SER A 257 -22.56 6.45 -5.76
C SER A 257 -21.21 6.04 -5.16
N GLY A 258 -20.51 5.12 -5.83
CA GLY A 258 -19.13 4.75 -5.51
C GLY A 258 -19.00 3.41 -4.80
N SER A 259 -17.83 3.18 -4.24
CA SER A 259 -17.48 1.97 -3.49
C SER A 259 -16.61 2.37 -2.29
N PRO A 260 -16.52 1.51 -1.25
CA PRO A 260 -15.71 1.83 -0.09
C PRO A 260 -14.24 2.14 -0.43
N TRP A 261 -13.65 1.42 -1.39
CA TRP A 261 -12.26 1.63 -1.80
C TRP A 261 -12.04 2.92 -2.60
N LEU A 262 -13.04 3.37 -3.36
CA LEU A 262 -12.99 4.68 -4.02
C LEU A 262 -13.11 5.82 -3.02
N ASP A 263 -13.93 5.66 -1.98
CA ASP A 263 -14.03 6.64 -0.90
C ASP A 263 -12.72 6.72 -0.11
N GLU A 264 -12.11 5.58 0.24
CA GLU A 264 -10.79 5.53 0.88
C GLU A 264 -9.71 6.19 0.03
N GLN A 265 -9.72 5.93 -1.28
CA GLN A 265 -8.81 6.58 -2.22
C GLN A 265 -9.01 8.10 -2.26
N ALA A 266 -10.27 8.56 -2.35
CA ALA A 266 -10.59 9.98 -2.43
C ALA A 266 -10.16 10.73 -1.16
N MET A 267 -10.45 10.18 0.02
CA MET A 267 -10.02 10.76 1.30
C MET A 267 -8.50 10.77 1.46
N ARG A 268 -7.83 9.69 1.03
CA ARG A 268 -6.36 9.62 1.03
C ARG A 268 -5.76 10.72 0.16
N LEU A 269 -6.26 10.89 -1.07
CA LEU A 269 -5.79 11.92 -1.99
C LEU A 269 -6.06 13.35 -1.46
N GLU A 270 -7.25 13.60 -0.89
CA GLU A 270 -7.58 14.90 -0.27
C GLU A 270 -6.62 15.25 0.88
N ARG A 271 -6.37 14.29 1.78
CA ARG A 271 -5.44 14.47 2.90
C ARG A 271 -4.02 14.75 2.39
N GLN A 272 -3.55 13.98 1.42
CA GLN A 272 -2.20 14.11 0.87
C GLN A 272 -2.02 15.39 0.06
N GLU A 273 -3.04 15.83 -0.70
CA GLU A 273 -3.05 17.13 -1.38
C GLU A 273 -2.93 18.27 -0.37
N SER A 274 -3.66 18.18 0.75
CA SER A 274 -3.55 19.13 1.86
C SER A 274 -2.17 19.11 2.54
N GLU A 275 -1.48 17.96 2.56
CA GLU A 275 -0.09 17.86 3.02
C GLU A 275 0.89 18.54 2.06
N VAL A 276 0.74 18.34 0.75
CA VAL A 276 1.55 19.02 -0.26
C VAL A 276 1.37 20.53 -0.14
N GLY A 277 0.13 21.02 -0.09
CA GLY A 277 -0.17 22.45 0.06
C GLY A 277 0.48 23.08 1.30
N ARG A 278 0.47 22.38 2.45
CA ARG A 278 1.11 22.87 3.68
C ARG A 278 2.63 22.87 3.61
N LEU A 279 3.23 21.86 2.99
CA LEU A 279 4.69 21.67 2.99
C LEU A 279 5.38 22.54 1.95
N VAL A 280 4.82 22.63 0.74
CA VAL A 280 5.51 23.23 -0.40
C VAL A 280 4.73 24.36 -1.06
N GLY A 281 3.45 24.56 -0.71
CA GLY A 281 2.53 25.49 -1.38
C GLY A 281 3.05 26.90 -1.61
N ARG A 282 3.82 27.46 -0.65
CA ARG A 282 4.40 28.80 -0.76
C ARG A 282 5.47 28.92 -1.86
N GLU A 283 6.21 27.84 -2.11
CA GLU A 283 7.32 27.82 -3.07
C GLU A 283 6.85 27.47 -4.49
N LEU A 284 5.70 26.79 -4.64
CA LEU A 284 5.16 26.35 -5.93
C LEU A 284 4.98 27.48 -6.92
N ALA A 285 4.42 28.61 -6.47
CA ALA A 285 4.17 29.78 -7.30
C ALA A 285 5.46 30.45 -7.84
N ALA A 286 6.61 30.18 -7.24
CA ALA A 286 7.91 30.77 -7.60
C ALA A 286 8.73 29.88 -8.55
N LEU A 287 8.24 28.69 -8.91
CA LEU A 287 8.96 27.79 -9.80
C LEU A 287 9.02 28.35 -11.23
N PRO A 288 10.19 28.31 -11.88
CA PRO A 288 10.30 28.70 -13.28
C PRO A 288 9.63 27.64 -14.17
N LYS A 289 9.15 28.06 -15.33
CA LYS A 289 8.87 27.15 -16.44
C LYS A 289 10.00 27.23 -17.44
N PHE A 290 10.52 26.07 -17.84
CA PHE A 290 11.59 25.99 -18.83
C PHE A 290 11.03 25.73 -20.22
N LYS A 291 11.80 26.12 -21.25
CA LYS A 291 11.46 25.78 -22.64
C LYS A 291 11.58 24.28 -22.85
N TRP A 292 10.67 23.72 -23.65
CA TRP A 292 10.65 22.28 -23.98
C TRP A 292 12.00 21.77 -24.51
N GLN A 293 12.69 22.54 -25.35
CA GLN A 293 13.98 22.14 -25.90
C GLN A 293 15.04 21.96 -24.80
N SER A 294 15.07 22.85 -23.81
CA SER A 294 15.99 22.76 -22.68
C SER A 294 15.66 21.55 -21.79
N LEU A 295 14.38 21.33 -21.50
CA LEU A 295 13.91 20.18 -20.72
C LEU A 295 14.25 18.86 -21.40
N ARG A 296 13.97 18.75 -22.70
CA ARG A 296 14.28 17.56 -23.49
C ARG A 296 15.77 17.29 -23.53
N ALA A 297 16.59 18.31 -23.79
CA ALA A 297 18.04 18.14 -23.85
C ALA A 297 18.63 17.69 -22.51
N ASP A 298 18.15 18.25 -21.40
CA ASP A 298 18.56 17.88 -20.05
C ASP A 298 18.15 16.44 -19.70
N ALA A 299 16.91 16.07 -20.00
CA ALA A 299 16.41 14.72 -19.81
C ALA A 299 17.19 13.69 -20.65
N GLU A 300 17.46 13.98 -21.92
CA GLU A 300 18.28 13.12 -22.79
C GLU A 300 19.70 12.90 -22.23
N GLN A 301 20.34 13.95 -21.69
CA GLN A 301 21.65 13.83 -21.05
C GLN A 301 21.61 12.97 -19.77
N ASN A 302 20.49 12.98 -19.04
CA ASN A 302 20.32 12.25 -17.79
C ASN A 302 19.73 10.83 -17.99
N LYS A 303 19.31 10.45 -19.21
CA LYS A 303 18.62 9.19 -19.51
C LYS A 303 19.37 7.95 -19.01
N ALA A 304 20.67 7.85 -19.28
CA ALA A 304 21.47 6.70 -18.86
C ALA A 304 21.58 6.57 -17.33
N ASN A 305 21.74 7.71 -16.65
CA ASN A 305 21.80 7.78 -15.20
C ASN A 305 20.46 7.38 -14.56
N ASP A 306 19.35 7.86 -15.11
CA ASP A 306 18.01 7.52 -14.64
C ASP A 306 17.66 6.05 -14.87
N ALA A 307 17.98 5.51 -16.05
CA ALA A 307 17.75 4.10 -16.38
C ALA A 307 18.51 3.16 -15.45
N TYR A 308 19.77 3.46 -15.16
CA TYR A 308 20.58 2.69 -14.21
C TYR A 308 19.96 2.70 -12.81
N HIS A 309 19.66 3.88 -12.27
CA HIS A 309 19.15 3.99 -10.90
C HIS A 309 17.74 3.40 -10.76
N SER A 310 16.85 3.69 -11.70
CA SER A 310 15.47 3.22 -11.69
C SER A 310 15.39 1.70 -11.78
N THR A 311 16.21 1.04 -12.59
CA THR A 311 16.24 -0.43 -12.65
C THR A 311 16.94 -1.04 -11.43
N THR A 312 18.04 -0.45 -10.96
CA THR A 312 18.77 -0.93 -9.77
C THR A 312 17.91 -0.91 -8.50
N MET A 313 17.02 0.08 -8.37
CA MET A 313 16.06 0.18 -7.26
C MET A 313 15.11 -1.03 -7.17
N GLU A 314 14.73 -1.60 -8.32
CA GLU A 314 13.87 -2.79 -8.41
C GLU A 314 14.63 -4.10 -8.13
N GLY A 315 15.97 -4.04 -8.02
CA GLY A 315 16.79 -5.20 -7.68
C GLY A 315 17.62 -5.76 -8.83
N TYR A 316 17.50 -5.22 -10.05
CA TYR A 316 18.39 -5.58 -11.15
C TYR A 316 19.85 -5.24 -10.80
N ARG A 317 20.77 -6.08 -11.27
CA ARG A 317 22.21 -5.95 -11.03
C ARG A 317 22.93 -5.99 -12.36
N ILE A 318 23.56 -4.88 -12.72
CA ILE A 318 24.31 -4.70 -13.95
C ILE A 318 25.37 -3.63 -13.70
N SER A 319 26.53 -3.70 -14.37
CA SER A 319 27.54 -2.65 -14.24
C SER A 319 27.05 -1.35 -14.86
N ARG A 320 27.57 -0.22 -14.37
CA ARG A 320 27.24 1.10 -14.91
C ARG A 320 27.63 1.20 -16.39
N GLU A 321 28.79 0.67 -16.75
CA GLU A 321 29.31 0.66 -18.13
C GLU A 321 28.37 -0.09 -19.09
N VAL A 322 27.92 -1.28 -18.71
CA VAL A 322 26.99 -2.07 -19.54
C VAL A 322 25.62 -1.39 -19.61
N SER A 323 25.10 -0.86 -18.50
CA SER A 323 23.84 -0.11 -18.49
C SER A 323 23.88 1.10 -19.44
N ASP A 324 24.96 1.88 -19.39
CA ASP A 324 25.13 3.05 -20.26
C ASP A 324 25.25 2.64 -21.73
N ALA A 325 25.97 1.56 -22.05
CA ALA A 325 26.08 1.04 -23.40
C ALA A 325 24.71 0.59 -23.96
N VAL A 326 23.90 -0.10 -23.16
CA VAL A 326 22.52 -0.49 -23.53
C VAL A 326 21.68 0.75 -23.86
N VAL A 327 21.73 1.80 -23.02
CA VAL A 327 20.95 3.02 -23.22
C VAL A 327 21.34 3.74 -24.51
N ARG A 328 22.64 3.74 -24.84
CA ARG A 328 23.18 4.40 -26.05
C ARG A 328 23.09 3.56 -27.31
N GLY A 329 22.75 2.27 -27.20
CA GLY A 329 22.80 1.33 -28.32
C GLY A 329 24.24 1.04 -28.78
N GLU A 330 25.20 1.14 -27.87
CA GLU A 330 26.62 0.85 -28.14
C GLU A 330 26.93 -0.64 -27.93
N PRO A 331 28.01 -1.18 -28.52
CA PRO A 331 28.47 -2.53 -28.24
C PRO A 331 28.74 -2.73 -26.74
N LEU A 332 28.30 -3.88 -26.19
CA LEU A 332 28.46 -4.18 -24.77
C LEU A 332 29.93 -4.59 -24.48
N PRO A 333 30.60 -3.98 -23.47
CA PRO A 333 32.00 -4.29 -23.13
C PRO A 333 32.22 -5.78 -22.81
N GLU A 334 31.33 -6.33 -21.98
CA GLU A 334 31.14 -7.75 -21.77
C GLU A 334 29.62 -7.98 -21.87
N GLY A 335 29.16 -8.67 -22.92
CA GLY A 335 27.74 -8.98 -23.08
C GLY A 335 27.19 -9.80 -21.91
N PRO A 336 25.85 -9.98 -21.80
CA PRO A 336 25.27 -10.74 -20.70
C PRO A 336 25.84 -12.16 -20.63
N GLN A 337 26.50 -12.49 -19.52
CA GLN A 337 27.14 -13.79 -19.31
C GLN A 337 26.19 -14.84 -18.74
N ASP A 338 25.08 -14.40 -18.15
CA ASP A 338 24.07 -15.26 -17.57
C ASP A 338 22.65 -14.69 -17.76
N GLN A 339 21.65 -15.51 -17.45
CA GLN A 339 20.23 -15.16 -17.56
C GLN A 339 19.87 -13.91 -16.74
N LYS A 340 20.48 -13.71 -15.56
CA LYS A 340 20.19 -12.56 -14.69
C LYS A 340 20.70 -11.26 -15.26
N THR A 341 21.89 -11.29 -15.86
CA THR A 341 22.49 -10.14 -16.52
C THR A 341 21.73 -9.80 -17.80
N LEU A 342 21.21 -10.81 -18.50
CA LEU A 342 20.34 -10.62 -19.67
C LEU A 342 19.01 -9.98 -19.27
N GLU A 343 18.36 -10.47 -18.21
CA GLU A 343 17.17 -9.87 -17.61
C GLU A 343 17.40 -8.40 -17.21
N ALA A 344 18.53 -8.11 -16.57
CA ALA A 344 18.89 -6.75 -16.20
C ALA A 344 19.11 -5.85 -17.43
N ALA A 345 19.79 -6.33 -18.46
CA ALA A 345 20.00 -5.59 -19.70
C ALA A 345 18.66 -5.29 -20.41
N MET A 346 17.75 -6.26 -20.50
CA MET A 346 16.42 -6.06 -21.09
C MET A 346 15.56 -5.11 -20.25
N ALA A 347 15.69 -5.13 -18.93
CA ALA A 347 15.01 -4.17 -18.06
C ALA A 347 15.52 -2.74 -18.27
N VAL A 348 16.83 -2.55 -18.47
CA VAL A 348 17.43 -1.25 -18.83
C VAL A 348 16.96 -0.81 -20.21
N GLN A 349 16.95 -1.71 -21.19
CA GLN A 349 16.50 -1.41 -22.55
C GLN A 349 15.02 -1.02 -22.57
N GLY A 350 14.15 -1.79 -21.90
CA GLY A 350 12.73 -1.49 -21.81
C GLY A 350 12.44 -0.18 -21.11
N TYR A 351 13.16 0.11 -20.01
CA TYR A 351 13.07 1.41 -19.37
C TYR A 351 13.47 2.55 -20.31
N THR A 352 14.52 2.35 -21.12
CA THR A 352 15.00 3.33 -22.12
C THR A 352 13.94 3.63 -23.19
N VAL A 353 13.22 2.60 -23.65
CA VAL A 353 12.11 2.77 -24.62
C VAL A 353 10.98 3.55 -23.97
N ALA A 354 10.52 3.14 -22.78
CA ALA A 354 9.44 3.82 -22.06
C ALA A 354 9.80 5.27 -21.68
N TYR A 355 11.06 5.54 -21.32
CA TYR A 355 11.57 6.89 -21.08
C TYR A 355 11.41 7.78 -22.33
N SER A 356 11.76 7.25 -23.50
CA SER A 356 11.68 7.99 -24.76
C SER A 356 10.22 8.27 -25.15
N GLU A 357 9.30 7.34 -24.89
CA GLU A 357 7.85 7.54 -25.01
C GLU A 357 7.34 8.66 -24.08
N VAL A 358 7.80 8.70 -22.83
CA VAL A 358 7.47 9.82 -21.91
C VAL A 358 7.90 11.16 -22.50
N LEU A 359 9.12 11.26 -23.03
CA LEU A 359 9.59 12.49 -23.67
C LEU A 359 8.74 12.90 -24.87
N GLU A 360 8.32 11.97 -25.73
CA GLU A 360 7.49 12.32 -26.87
C GLU A 360 6.09 12.79 -26.43
N ARG A 361 5.48 12.07 -25.49
CA ARG A 361 4.10 12.30 -25.07
C ARG A 361 3.94 13.50 -24.15
N ALA A 362 4.90 13.75 -23.26
CA ALA A 362 4.83 14.89 -22.32
C ALA A 362 4.74 16.24 -23.04
N ARG A 363 5.35 16.35 -24.24
CA ARG A 363 5.21 17.54 -25.11
C ARG A 363 3.75 17.87 -25.44
N LYS A 364 2.90 16.85 -25.59
CA LYS A 364 1.49 16.97 -25.97
C LYS A 364 0.59 17.31 -24.76
N GLN A 365 1.13 17.29 -23.54
CA GLN A 365 0.45 17.62 -22.27
C GLN A 365 -0.91 16.93 -22.09
N ARG A 366 -1.03 15.68 -22.58
CA ARG A 366 -2.26 14.91 -22.43
C ARG A 366 -2.43 14.44 -20.97
N PRO A 367 -3.67 14.29 -20.47
CA PRO A 367 -3.92 13.71 -19.16
C PRO A 367 -3.28 12.33 -19.01
N ILE A 368 -2.89 11.98 -17.78
CA ILE A 368 -2.46 10.62 -17.45
C ILE A 368 -3.70 9.74 -17.41
N ASN A 369 -3.75 8.76 -18.31
CA ASN A 369 -4.86 7.84 -18.46
C ASN A 369 -4.36 6.39 -18.62
N THR A 370 -5.30 5.45 -18.65
CA THR A 370 -5.06 4.01 -18.76
C THR A 370 -4.26 3.70 -20.01
N ASP A 371 -4.57 4.34 -21.14
CA ASP A 371 -3.82 4.14 -22.39
C ASP A 371 -2.35 4.52 -22.22
N LEU A 372 -2.04 5.69 -21.64
CA LEU A 372 -0.66 6.08 -21.35
C LEU A 372 0.01 5.05 -20.42
N ILE A 373 -0.68 4.60 -19.37
CA ILE A 373 -0.13 3.65 -18.40
C ILE A 373 0.19 2.31 -19.07
N LEU A 374 -0.73 1.79 -19.89
CA LEU A 374 -0.56 0.51 -20.59
C LEU A 374 0.48 0.60 -21.70
N ASP A 375 0.52 1.69 -22.45
CA ASP A 375 1.54 1.92 -23.50
C ASP A 375 2.94 1.97 -22.89
N LEU A 376 3.11 2.68 -21.77
CA LEU A 376 4.39 2.73 -21.06
C LEU A 376 4.76 1.37 -20.46
N TYR A 377 3.77 0.61 -19.96
CA TYR A 377 4.01 -0.75 -19.46
C TYR A 377 4.47 -1.69 -20.58
N GLU A 378 3.80 -1.62 -21.74
CA GLU A 378 4.18 -2.38 -22.92
C GLU A 378 5.60 -2.03 -23.37
N ALA A 379 5.92 -0.74 -23.50
CA ALA A 379 7.27 -0.26 -23.82
C ALA A 379 8.33 -0.77 -22.82
N LEU A 380 7.98 -0.81 -21.53
CA LEU A 380 8.87 -1.25 -20.45
C LEU A 380 9.24 -2.74 -20.54
N PHE A 381 8.32 -3.59 -20.99
CA PHE A 381 8.52 -5.04 -20.99
C PHE A 381 8.70 -5.65 -22.39
N ARG A 382 8.44 -4.90 -23.47
CA ARG A 382 8.61 -5.36 -24.85
C ARG A 382 10.00 -5.99 -25.09
N PRO A 383 11.13 -5.39 -24.67
CA PRO A 383 12.44 -6.02 -24.88
C PRO A 383 12.61 -7.38 -24.17
N ALA A 384 12.04 -7.54 -22.97
CA ALA A 384 12.08 -8.82 -22.25
C ALA A 384 11.24 -9.89 -22.96
N VAL A 385 10.12 -9.50 -23.57
CA VAL A 385 9.29 -10.39 -24.40
C VAL A 385 10.00 -10.79 -25.68
N ASP A 386 10.60 -9.83 -26.38
CA ASP A 386 11.34 -10.09 -27.62
C ASP A 386 12.55 -11.02 -27.36
N ALA A 387 13.19 -10.88 -26.19
CA ALA A 387 14.24 -11.77 -25.69
C ALA A 387 13.73 -13.11 -25.12
N ARG A 388 12.42 -13.38 -25.16
CA ARG A 388 11.77 -14.60 -24.63
C ARG A 388 12.02 -14.86 -23.14
N ILE A 389 12.26 -13.80 -22.37
CA ILE A 389 12.39 -13.83 -20.91
C ILE A 389 11.01 -13.83 -20.26
N THR A 390 10.06 -13.13 -20.86
CA THR A 390 8.68 -13.00 -20.36
C THR A 390 7.70 -13.31 -21.48
N ASP A 391 6.54 -13.87 -21.13
CA ASP A 391 5.48 -14.15 -22.10
C ASP A 391 4.82 -12.85 -22.58
N ALA A 392 4.51 -12.76 -23.88
CA ALA A 392 3.76 -11.65 -24.45
C ALA A 392 2.37 -11.46 -23.81
N ALA A 393 1.76 -12.53 -23.28
CA ALA A 393 0.52 -12.47 -22.51
C ALA A 393 0.65 -11.56 -21.26
N ALA A 394 1.86 -11.38 -20.74
CA ALA A 394 2.12 -10.51 -19.60
C ALA A 394 2.00 -9.01 -19.95
N LEU A 395 2.03 -8.62 -21.24
CA LEU A 395 2.01 -7.21 -21.65
C LEU A 395 0.62 -6.56 -21.61
N ARG A 396 -0.43 -7.30 -21.26
CA ARG A 396 -1.81 -6.80 -21.35
C ARG A 396 -2.56 -6.86 -20.03
N GLY A 397 -3.16 -5.72 -19.70
CA GLY A 397 -4.11 -5.59 -18.61
C GLY A 397 -3.47 -5.52 -17.23
N TRP A 398 -4.34 -5.45 -16.24
CA TRP A 398 -3.98 -5.41 -14.82
C TRP A 398 -3.69 -6.83 -14.30
N ARG A 399 -2.95 -6.92 -13.19
CA ARG A 399 -2.78 -8.21 -12.50
C ARG A 399 -4.13 -8.78 -12.08
N VAL A 400 -4.26 -10.10 -12.15
CA VAL A 400 -5.47 -10.84 -11.78
C VAL A 400 -5.35 -11.57 -10.44
N SER A 401 -4.16 -11.58 -9.84
CA SER A 401 -3.87 -12.21 -8.55
C SER A 401 -3.42 -11.20 -7.50
N THR A 402 -3.68 -11.53 -6.23
CA THR A 402 -3.17 -10.76 -5.08
C THR A 402 -1.67 -10.92 -4.97
N VAL A 403 -0.97 -9.85 -4.60
CA VAL A 403 0.49 -9.85 -4.44
C VAL A 403 0.87 -9.32 -3.05
N GLY A 404 1.93 -9.89 -2.48
CA GLY A 404 2.56 -9.38 -1.27
C GLY A 404 3.87 -8.68 -1.62
N LEU A 405 4.14 -7.54 -0.98
CA LEU A 405 5.39 -6.80 -1.16
C LEU A 405 6.42 -7.30 -0.13
N ARG A 406 7.50 -7.92 -0.61
CA ARG A 406 8.50 -8.53 0.28
C ARG A 406 9.11 -7.51 1.23
N GLY A 407 8.96 -7.74 2.53
CA GLY A 407 9.52 -6.87 3.58
C GLY A 407 8.72 -5.61 3.85
N TRP A 408 7.59 -5.42 3.17
CA TRP A 408 6.69 -4.28 3.33
C TRP A 408 5.45 -4.69 4.12
N ARG A 409 4.96 -3.79 4.97
CA ARG A 409 3.66 -3.92 5.64
C ARG A 409 2.50 -3.66 4.69
N TYR A 410 2.67 -2.79 3.71
CA TYR A 410 1.57 -2.47 2.80
C TYR A 410 1.15 -3.69 1.99
N VAL A 411 -0.15 -3.99 1.97
CA VAL A 411 -0.74 -5.01 1.11
C VAL A 411 -1.53 -4.31 0.01
N PRO A 412 -1.11 -4.44 -1.27
CA PRO A 412 -1.84 -3.89 -2.39
C PRO A 412 -3.29 -4.36 -2.48
N PRO A 413 -4.19 -3.55 -3.06
CA PRO A 413 -5.61 -3.87 -3.12
C PRO A 413 -5.89 -5.17 -3.89
N ASN A 414 -7.05 -5.77 -3.62
CA ASN A 414 -7.58 -6.87 -4.41
C ASN A 414 -7.59 -6.50 -5.91
N PRO A 415 -7.12 -7.37 -6.83
CA PRO A 415 -7.17 -7.15 -8.27
C PRO A 415 -8.48 -6.60 -8.82
N LYS A 416 -9.60 -7.04 -8.26
CA LYS A 416 -10.95 -6.61 -8.68
C LYS A 416 -11.19 -5.11 -8.49
N LYS A 417 -10.45 -4.47 -7.59
CA LYS A 417 -10.55 -3.03 -7.30
C LYS A 417 -9.68 -2.18 -8.23
N ILE A 418 -8.71 -2.77 -8.94
CA ILE A 418 -7.71 -2.02 -9.73
C ILE A 418 -8.36 -1.13 -10.80
N PRO A 419 -9.32 -1.60 -11.62
CA PRO A 419 -9.92 -0.74 -12.65
C PRO A 419 -10.55 0.53 -12.07
N ASP A 420 -11.31 0.40 -10.98
CA ASP A 420 -11.92 1.53 -10.29
C ASP A 420 -10.87 2.50 -9.75
N LEU A 421 -9.85 1.97 -9.07
CA LEU A 421 -8.80 2.77 -8.45
C LEU A 421 -7.93 3.49 -9.50
N ILE A 422 -7.64 2.85 -10.62
CA ILE A 422 -6.97 3.51 -11.75
C ILE A 422 -7.87 4.61 -12.30
N GLY A 423 -9.16 4.35 -12.54
CA GLY A 423 -10.10 5.38 -12.97
C GLY A 423 -10.21 6.56 -11.99
N GLY A 424 -10.10 6.30 -10.68
CA GLY A 424 -10.02 7.35 -9.66
C GLY A 424 -8.74 8.17 -9.73
N LEU A 425 -7.60 7.51 -9.96
CA LEU A 425 -6.32 8.18 -10.22
C LEU A 425 -6.37 9.05 -11.49
N GLU A 426 -6.98 8.58 -12.58
CA GLU A 426 -7.14 9.35 -13.81
C GLU A 426 -7.96 10.62 -13.57
N ARG A 427 -9.12 10.49 -12.92
CA ARG A 427 -9.98 11.63 -12.57
C ARG A 427 -9.22 12.64 -11.71
N PHE A 428 -8.44 12.16 -10.75
CA PHE A 428 -7.58 13.02 -9.93
C PHE A 428 -6.53 13.74 -10.80
N ALA A 429 -5.79 13.00 -11.62
CA ALA A 429 -4.71 13.54 -12.46
C ALA A 429 -5.21 14.53 -13.53
N ALA A 430 -6.46 14.38 -13.99
CA ALA A 430 -7.10 15.22 -14.98
C ALA A 430 -7.70 16.53 -14.42
N ARG A 431 -7.73 16.73 -13.09
CA ARG A 431 -8.25 17.96 -12.48
C ARG A 431 -7.50 19.20 -12.99
N GLU A 432 -8.26 20.17 -13.52
CA GLU A 432 -7.71 21.42 -14.06
C GLU A 432 -7.03 22.27 -12.99
N ASN A 433 -7.64 22.36 -11.80
CA ASN A 433 -7.13 23.15 -10.67
C ASN A 433 -6.12 22.40 -9.80
N LEU A 434 -5.60 21.26 -10.27
CA LEU A 434 -4.57 20.51 -9.54
C LEU A 434 -3.20 21.09 -9.86
N ASP A 435 -2.50 21.56 -8.83
CA ASP A 435 -1.13 22.03 -8.94
C ASP A 435 -0.21 20.96 -9.56
N PRO A 436 0.70 21.32 -10.50
CA PRO A 436 1.48 20.32 -11.20
C PRO A 436 2.46 19.51 -10.34
N ILE A 437 3.00 20.09 -9.25
CA ILE A 437 3.86 19.35 -8.32
C ILE A 437 3.03 18.34 -7.53
N THR A 438 1.86 18.78 -7.05
CA THR A 438 0.89 17.89 -6.40
C THR A 438 0.50 16.74 -7.33
N ARG A 439 0.25 17.03 -8.61
CA ARG A 439 -0.02 16.02 -9.63
C ARG A 439 1.14 15.03 -9.76
N ALA A 440 2.38 15.49 -9.92
CA ALA A 440 3.54 14.61 -10.07
C ALA A 440 3.76 13.71 -8.84
N LEU A 441 3.71 14.30 -7.64
CA LEU A 441 3.91 13.58 -6.38
C LEU A 441 2.82 12.53 -6.13
N LEU A 442 1.55 12.93 -6.24
CA LEU A 442 0.44 12.06 -5.84
C LEU A 442 0.07 11.07 -6.93
N VAL A 443 0.32 11.36 -8.21
CA VAL A 443 0.21 10.34 -9.26
C VAL A 443 1.21 9.22 -9.04
N HIS A 444 2.48 9.55 -8.75
CA HIS A 444 3.47 8.54 -8.39
C HIS A 444 2.99 7.70 -7.22
N LEU A 445 2.70 8.36 -6.09
CA LEU A 445 2.41 7.70 -4.83
C LEU A 445 1.14 6.83 -4.92
N GLU A 446 0.08 7.34 -5.54
CA GLU A 446 -1.16 6.60 -5.70
C GLU A 446 -0.99 5.43 -6.68
N PHE A 447 -0.29 5.61 -7.80
CA PHE A 447 -0.03 4.52 -8.75
C PHE A 447 0.72 3.34 -8.09
N VAL A 448 1.79 3.61 -7.34
CA VAL A 448 2.53 2.54 -6.65
C VAL A 448 1.75 1.92 -5.49
N THR A 449 0.77 2.64 -4.95
CA THR A 449 -0.18 2.16 -3.93
C THR A 449 -1.23 1.23 -4.54
N ILE A 450 -1.78 1.56 -5.71
CA ILE A 450 -2.68 0.66 -6.45
C ILE A 450 -1.95 -0.63 -6.85
N HIS A 451 -0.67 -0.49 -7.22
CA HIS A 451 0.20 -1.59 -7.65
C HIS A 451 -0.45 -2.47 -8.74
N PRO A 452 -0.81 -1.88 -9.89
CA PRO A 452 -1.70 -2.52 -10.86
C PRO A 452 -1.08 -3.71 -11.63
N PHE A 453 0.24 -3.87 -11.65
CA PHE A 453 0.93 -4.92 -12.42
C PHE A 453 1.66 -5.93 -11.52
N MET A 454 2.07 -7.07 -12.09
CA MET A 454 2.88 -8.08 -11.39
C MET A 454 4.33 -7.60 -11.12
N ASP A 455 4.86 -6.77 -12.01
CA ASP A 455 6.18 -6.13 -11.92
C ASP A 455 6.13 -4.77 -12.65
N GLY A 456 7.11 -3.91 -12.43
CA GLY A 456 7.28 -2.65 -13.14
C GLY A 456 6.61 -1.44 -12.48
N ASN A 457 5.82 -1.65 -11.42
CA ASN A 457 5.06 -0.58 -10.74
C ASN A 457 5.97 0.57 -10.26
N GLY A 458 7.14 0.27 -9.68
CA GLY A 458 8.08 1.31 -9.24
C GLY A 458 8.66 2.11 -10.41
N ARG A 459 9.09 1.42 -11.48
CA ARG A 459 9.63 2.04 -12.72
C ARG A 459 8.60 2.93 -13.39
N LEU A 460 7.37 2.44 -13.57
CA LEU A 460 6.26 3.20 -14.13
C LEU A 460 5.85 4.38 -13.24
N GLY A 461 5.79 4.20 -11.91
CA GLY A 461 5.50 5.30 -10.99
C GLY A 461 6.45 6.47 -11.18
N ARG A 462 7.76 6.20 -11.32
CA ARG A 462 8.78 7.22 -11.60
C ARG A 462 8.67 7.84 -12.99
N LEU A 463 8.32 7.05 -14.01
CA LEU A 463 8.05 7.56 -15.36
C LEU A 463 6.82 8.48 -15.39
N LEU A 464 5.74 8.11 -14.69
CA LEU A 464 4.51 8.91 -14.58
C LEU A 464 4.72 10.20 -13.79
N MET A 465 5.53 10.16 -12.73
CA MET A 465 5.99 11.35 -12.00
C MET A 465 6.68 12.33 -12.95
N ASN A 466 7.64 11.84 -13.72
CA ASN A 466 8.43 12.65 -14.64
C ASN A 466 7.62 13.13 -15.86
N TYR A 467 6.66 12.33 -16.33
CA TYR A 467 5.69 12.77 -17.33
C TYR A 467 4.93 14.01 -16.84
N ALA A 468 4.43 13.98 -15.60
CA ALA A 468 3.71 15.11 -15.01
C ALA A 468 4.62 16.35 -14.85
N LEU A 469 5.87 16.18 -14.42
CA LEU A 469 6.85 17.28 -14.31
C LEU A 469 7.14 17.91 -15.66
N LEU A 470 7.46 17.10 -16.68
CA LEU A 470 7.75 17.58 -18.02
C LEU A 470 6.56 18.30 -18.66
N ALA A 471 5.35 17.75 -18.51
CA ALA A 471 4.12 18.38 -18.98
C ALA A 471 3.88 19.74 -18.29
N ALA A 472 4.38 19.92 -17.06
CA ALA A 472 4.32 21.17 -16.32
C ALA A 472 5.42 22.19 -16.68
N GLY A 473 6.37 21.81 -17.54
CA GLY A 473 7.53 22.65 -17.88
C GLY A 473 8.66 22.60 -16.84
N LEU A 474 8.75 21.50 -16.08
CA LEU A 474 9.75 21.26 -15.04
C LEU A 474 10.72 20.14 -15.43
N PRO A 475 11.96 20.15 -14.92
CA PRO A 475 12.99 19.17 -15.29
C PRO A 475 12.67 17.76 -14.81
N TRP A 476 13.27 16.78 -15.49
CA TRP A 476 13.26 15.39 -15.07
C TRP A 476 14.00 15.22 -13.73
N VAL A 477 13.49 14.34 -12.87
CA VAL A 477 14.07 14.00 -11.57
C VAL A 477 14.45 12.53 -11.54
N THR A 478 15.71 12.28 -11.18
CA THR A 478 16.23 10.94 -10.91
C THR A 478 16.30 10.68 -9.41
N ILE A 479 15.73 9.56 -8.97
CA ILE A 479 15.87 9.07 -7.60
C ILE A 479 17.02 8.06 -7.61
N ARG A 480 18.07 8.31 -6.84
CA ARG A 480 19.25 7.45 -6.88
C ARG A 480 19.03 6.16 -6.10
N SER A 481 19.63 5.08 -6.59
CA SER A 481 19.50 3.74 -6.00
C SER A 481 20.15 3.61 -4.62
N ASP A 482 21.09 4.47 -4.25
CA ASP A 482 21.67 4.55 -2.90
C ASP A 482 20.73 5.25 -1.90
N GLU A 483 19.70 5.96 -2.38
CA GLU A 483 18.63 6.56 -1.57
C GLU A 483 17.39 5.65 -1.49
N ARG A 484 17.50 4.40 -1.96
CA ARG A 484 16.41 3.41 -2.01
C ARG A 484 15.73 3.20 -0.65
N ILE A 485 16.51 3.09 0.43
CA ILE A 485 15.96 2.82 1.78
C ILE A 485 15.08 3.98 2.27
N PRO A 486 15.58 5.24 2.36
CA PRO A 486 14.73 6.34 2.80
C PRO A 486 13.54 6.57 1.87
N PHE A 487 13.70 6.42 0.56
CA PHE A 487 12.62 6.57 -0.41
C PHE A 487 11.49 5.54 -0.20
N PHE A 488 11.82 4.25 -0.10
CA PHE A 488 10.82 3.20 0.10
C PHE A 488 10.17 3.26 1.49
N ARG A 489 10.91 3.65 2.53
CA ARG A 489 10.30 3.91 3.86
C ARG A 489 9.31 5.06 3.81
N ALA A 490 9.60 6.11 3.04
CA ALA A 490 8.70 7.24 2.88
C ALA A 490 7.39 6.85 2.16
N ILE A 491 7.47 5.98 1.16
CA ILE A 491 6.28 5.41 0.49
C ILE A 491 5.48 4.52 1.46
N GLU A 492 6.14 3.58 2.14
CA GLU A 492 5.46 2.67 3.07
C GLU A 492 4.76 3.45 4.20
N ARG A 493 5.38 4.51 4.72
CA ARG A 493 4.78 5.40 5.72
C ARG A 493 3.49 6.03 5.21
N ALA A 494 3.48 6.51 3.97
CA ALA A 494 2.32 7.12 3.36
C ALA A 494 1.19 6.11 3.12
N GLN A 495 1.54 4.88 2.74
CA GLN A 495 0.62 3.80 2.43
C GLN A 495 -0.05 3.20 3.68
N VAL A 496 0.74 2.95 4.73
CA VAL A 496 0.26 2.23 5.92
C VAL A 496 -0.22 3.19 7.00
N ASP A 497 0.53 4.27 7.23
CA ASP A 497 0.27 5.19 8.33
C ASP A 497 -0.42 6.48 7.86
N GLY A 498 -0.63 6.62 6.55
CA GLY A 498 -1.33 7.75 5.94
C GLY A 498 -0.53 9.06 5.88
N ASP A 499 0.73 9.07 6.33
CA ASP A 499 1.61 10.23 6.45
C ASP A 499 2.54 10.33 5.24
N ALA A 500 2.18 11.17 4.26
CA ALA A 500 2.93 11.32 3.01
C ALA A 500 4.03 12.38 3.10
N LYS A 501 4.16 13.09 4.23
CA LYS A 501 5.14 14.17 4.41
C LYS A 501 6.58 13.75 4.09
N PRO A 502 7.09 12.59 4.56
CA PRO A 502 8.47 12.20 4.23
C PRO A 502 8.67 12.00 2.73
N PHE A 503 7.67 11.46 2.02
CA PHE A 503 7.74 11.25 0.58
C PHE A 503 7.70 12.59 -0.17
N ILE A 504 6.77 13.46 0.21
CA ILE A 504 6.62 14.81 -0.36
C ILE A 504 7.93 15.60 -0.20
N GLN A 505 8.50 15.63 1.00
CA GLN A 505 9.75 16.34 1.27
C GLN A 505 10.93 15.76 0.48
N PHE A 506 11.03 14.44 0.41
CA PHE A 506 12.09 13.76 -0.32
C PHE A 506 12.06 14.12 -1.81
N VAL A 507 10.92 13.94 -2.48
CA VAL A 507 10.81 14.21 -3.92
C VAL A 507 10.85 15.72 -4.21
N TRP A 508 10.28 16.56 -3.32
CA TRP A 508 10.39 18.01 -3.45
C TRP A 508 11.83 18.51 -3.42
N HIS A 509 12.66 17.94 -2.55
CA HIS A 509 14.09 18.26 -2.49
C HIS A 509 14.77 17.99 -3.85
N LEU A 510 14.49 16.83 -4.46
CA LEU A 510 15.04 16.47 -5.76
C LEU A 510 14.54 17.38 -6.89
N ILE A 511 13.25 17.75 -6.89
CA ILE A 511 12.68 18.69 -7.86
C ILE A 511 13.40 20.04 -7.76
N ARG A 512 13.64 20.55 -6.54
CA ARG A 512 14.37 21.81 -6.34
C ARG A 512 15.79 21.76 -6.86
N GLN A 513 16.50 20.66 -6.62
CA GLN A 513 17.86 20.46 -7.13
C GLN A 513 17.87 20.47 -8.66
N ALA A 514 17.01 19.69 -9.30
CA ALA A 514 16.90 19.64 -10.76
C ALA A 514 16.59 21.02 -11.36
N VAL A 515 15.69 21.79 -10.73
CA VAL A 515 15.37 23.17 -11.15
C VAL A 515 16.59 24.10 -11.02
N GLN A 516 17.35 24.00 -9.94
CA GLN A 516 18.55 24.82 -9.73
C GLN A 516 19.66 24.48 -10.72
N GLU A 517 19.89 23.20 -10.99
CA GLU A 517 20.88 22.72 -11.96
C GLU A 517 20.54 23.16 -13.39
N LEU A 518 19.27 23.02 -13.81
CA LEU A 518 18.88 23.46 -15.14
C LEU A 518 18.96 24.99 -15.30
N ARG A 519 18.66 25.75 -14.22
CA ARG A 519 18.86 27.21 -14.19
C ARG A 519 20.33 27.58 -14.37
N SER A 520 21.25 26.94 -13.65
CA SER A 520 22.69 27.29 -13.70
C SER A 520 23.30 27.01 -15.08
N ARG A 521 22.92 25.90 -15.72
CA ARG A 521 23.33 25.56 -17.10
C ARG A 521 22.76 26.53 -18.14
N SER A 522 21.55 27.03 -17.92
CA SER A 522 20.91 28.01 -18.83
C SER A 522 21.53 29.42 -18.74
N HIS A 523 22.24 29.74 -17.66
CA HIS A 523 22.87 31.05 -17.43
C HIS A 523 24.36 31.10 -17.77
N THR A 524 24.99 29.99 -18.15
CA THR A 524 26.39 30.00 -18.60
C THR A 524 26.43 30.51 -20.05
N PRO A 525 26.98 31.71 -20.34
CA PRO A 525 27.11 32.18 -21.70
C PRO A 525 28.04 31.23 -22.45
N HIS A 526 27.64 30.78 -23.64
CA HIS A 526 28.59 30.18 -24.58
C HIS A 526 29.74 31.18 -24.78
N SER A 527 30.89 30.93 -24.16
CA SER A 527 32.13 31.59 -24.53
C SER A 527 32.43 31.16 -25.95
N ARG A 528 31.99 31.96 -26.92
CA ARG A 528 32.37 31.81 -28.32
C ARG A 528 33.89 31.70 -28.36
N SER A 529 34.38 30.54 -28.79
CA SER A 529 35.76 30.39 -29.22
C SER A 529 36.01 31.40 -30.34
N ARG A 530 36.63 32.53 -30.00
CA ARG A 530 37.31 33.34 -31.01
C ARG A 530 38.59 32.59 -31.34
N SER A 531 38.55 31.78 -32.40
CA SER A 531 39.76 31.51 -33.17
C SER A 531 40.26 32.86 -33.66
N LYS A 532 41.39 33.33 -33.13
CA LYS A 532 42.19 34.33 -33.82
C LYS A 532 43.07 33.59 -34.83
N ALA A 533 43.08 34.20 -36.01
CA ALA A 533 43.77 33.82 -37.24
C ALA A 533 45.27 33.58 -37.06
#